data_AF-A0A259MBL8-F1
#
_entry.id   AF-A0A259MBL8-F1
#
_cell.length_a   1.000
_cell.length_b   1.000
_cell.length_c   1.000
_cell.angle_alpha   90.00
_cell.angle_beta   90.00
_cell.angle_gamma   90.00
#
_symmetry.space_group_name_H-M   'P 1'
#
loop_
_entity.id
_entity.type
_entity.pdbx_description
1 polymer ?
#
loop_
_entity_poly.entity_id
_entity_poly.type
_entity_poly.pdbx_seq_one_letter_code
_entity_poly.pdbx_strand_id
1 'polypeptide(L)'
;MDYQVVHPANADLVMVEQSWPTPARPIRAAFLASDEGKRSPNATPRFILFQDGKILLTVTGNGGWKDRMWPMIQDLTATKA
;
A
#
# COMPACT_ATOMS: atom_id res chain seq x y z
N MET A 1 -11.31 -12.35 -0.82
CA MET A 1 -11.64 -10.98 -0.37
C MET A 1 -11.18 -10.01 -1.42
N ASP A 2 -11.94 -8.93 -1.62
CA ASP A 2 -11.53 -7.77 -2.42
C ASP A 2 -10.25 -7.15 -1.84
N TYR A 3 -9.29 -6.85 -2.70
CA TYR A 3 -8.03 -6.20 -2.37
C TYR A 3 -8.25 -4.83 -1.72
N GLN A 4 -7.28 -4.36 -0.93
CA GLN A 4 -7.30 -3.01 -0.37
C GLN A 4 -6.12 -2.20 -0.87
N VAL A 5 -6.41 -0.95 -1.27
CA VAL A 5 -5.41 0.05 -1.63
C VAL A 5 -5.43 1.13 -0.56
N VAL A 6 -4.29 1.34 0.10
CA VAL A 6 -4.15 2.39 1.13
C VAL A 6 -3.18 3.47 0.66
N HIS A 7 -3.60 4.73 0.81
CA HIS A 7 -2.79 5.92 0.56
C HIS A 7 -2.75 6.81 1.83
N PRO A 8 -1.65 6.78 2.60
CA PRO A 8 -1.45 7.69 3.73
C PRO A 8 -1.26 9.13 3.24
N ALA A 9 -1.94 10.10 3.88
CA ALA A 9 -1.89 11.50 3.48
C ALA A 9 -0.49 12.13 3.56
N ASN A 10 0.34 11.67 4.51
CA ASN A 10 1.76 11.96 4.55
C ASN A 10 2.52 10.77 5.15
N ALA A 11 3.83 10.78 5.00
CA ALA A 11 4.68 9.67 5.39
C ALA A 11 4.79 9.45 6.90
N ASP A 12 4.74 10.51 7.68
CA ASP A 12 4.92 10.43 9.13
C ASP A 12 3.75 9.67 9.77
N LEU A 13 2.56 9.73 9.17
CA LEU A 13 1.40 8.94 9.58
C LEU A 13 1.59 7.43 9.41
N VAL A 14 2.52 6.97 8.56
CA VAL A 14 2.86 5.54 8.49
C VAL A 14 3.50 5.07 9.79
N MET A 15 4.20 5.96 10.49
CA MET A 15 4.91 5.63 11.73
C MET A 15 4.01 5.71 12.97
N VAL A 16 2.84 6.35 12.89
CA VAL A 16 1.90 6.51 14.02
C VAL A 16 0.75 5.52 13.87
N GLU A 17 0.70 4.46 14.67
CA GLU A 17 -0.37 3.44 14.55
C GLU A 17 -1.76 4.03 14.78
N GLN A 18 -1.88 4.95 15.74
CA GLN A 18 -3.15 5.55 16.15
C GLN A 18 -3.80 6.40 15.04
N SER A 19 -3.04 6.85 14.03
CA SER A 19 -3.60 7.59 12.90
C SER A 19 -4.25 6.69 11.85
N TRP A 20 -4.16 5.37 11.99
CA TRP A 20 -4.76 4.41 11.06
C TRP A 20 -6.11 3.92 11.58
N PRO A 21 -7.16 3.91 10.73
CA PRO A 21 -8.42 3.25 11.05
C PRO A 21 -8.19 1.80 11.46
N THR A 22 -8.90 1.30 12.47
CA THR A 22 -8.75 -0.07 13.00
C THR A 22 -8.67 -1.15 11.91
N PRO A 23 -9.51 -1.14 10.86
CA PRO A 23 -9.44 -2.14 9.79
C PRO A 23 -8.14 -2.11 8.97
N ALA A 24 -7.45 -0.96 8.89
CA ALA A 24 -6.24 -0.77 8.09
C ALA A 24 -4.94 -0.97 8.89
N ARG A 25 -5.00 -1.09 10.23
CA ARG A 25 -3.81 -1.32 11.07
C ARG A 25 -3.02 -2.58 10.71
N PRO A 26 -3.65 -3.72 10.35
CA PRO A 26 -2.90 -4.90 9.89
C PRO A 26 -2.07 -4.62 8.62
N ILE A 27 -2.57 -3.79 7.71
CA ILE A 27 -1.85 -3.40 6.48
C ILE A 27 -0.60 -2.61 6.83
N ARG A 28 -0.72 -1.64 7.75
CA ARG A 28 0.43 -0.88 8.25
C ARG A 28 1.48 -1.80 8.86
N ALA A 29 1.07 -2.71 9.73
CA ALA A 29 1.98 -3.65 10.38
C ALA A 29 2.70 -4.55 9.34
N ALA A 30 1.96 -5.09 8.38
CA ALA A 30 2.53 -5.89 7.30
C ALA A 30 3.49 -5.08 6.41
N PHE A 31 3.17 -3.83 6.11
CA PHE A 31 4.04 -2.93 5.37
C PHE A 31 5.35 -2.67 6.12
N LEU A 32 5.30 -2.28 7.39
CA LEU A 32 6.48 -1.99 8.20
C LEU A 32 7.36 -3.24 8.42
N ALA A 33 6.80 -4.44 8.34
CA ALA A 33 7.55 -5.70 8.40
C ALA A 33 8.24 -6.06 7.07
N SER A 34 7.77 -5.52 5.93
CA SER A 34 8.32 -5.78 4.60
C SER A 34 9.67 -5.09 4.39
N ASP A 35 10.46 -5.57 3.43
CA ASP A 35 11.78 -4.98 3.11
C ASP A 35 11.65 -3.52 2.65
N GLU A 36 10.60 -3.20 1.89
CA GLU A 36 10.33 -1.82 1.46
C GLU A 36 9.97 -0.93 2.65
N GLY A 37 9.13 -1.41 3.57
CA GLY A 37 8.77 -0.65 4.77
C GLY A 37 9.95 -0.41 5.70
N LYS A 38 10.90 -1.35 5.78
CA LYS A 38 12.16 -1.15 6.52
C LYS A 38 13.09 -0.15 5.84
N ARG A 39 13.15 -0.18 4.50
CA ARG A 39 14.07 0.66 3.71
C ARG A 39 13.59 2.10 3.54
N SER A 40 12.29 2.30 3.32
CA SER A 40 11.72 3.61 2.97
C SER A 40 10.29 3.76 3.51
N PRO A 41 10.10 3.70 4.84
CA PRO A 41 8.77 3.78 5.46
C PRO A 41 8.06 5.11 5.18
N ASN A 42 8.85 6.16 4.93
CA ASN A 42 8.42 7.56 4.86
C ASN A 42 8.48 8.18 3.45
N ALA A 43 8.53 7.37 2.39
CA ALA A 43 8.47 7.94 1.03
C ALA A 43 7.03 8.30 0.66
N THR A 44 6.82 9.47 0.03
CA THR A 44 5.51 9.99 -0.40
C THR A 44 5.49 10.37 -1.88
N PRO A 45 4.31 10.35 -2.53
CA PRO A 45 3.09 9.66 -2.11
C PRO A 45 3.31 8.14 -2.11
N ARG A 46 2.72 7.41 -1.15
CA ARG A 46 2.83 5.95 -1.00
C ARG A 46 1.50 5.28 -1.31
N PHE A 47 1.57 4.14 -2.00
CA PHE A 47 0.42 3.25 -2.22
C PHE A 47 0.80 1.83 -1.83
N ILE A 48 -0.11 1.16 -1.12
CA ILE A 48 0.07 -0.20 -0.61
C ILE A 48 -1.10 -1.04 -1.10
N LEU A 49 -0.81 -2.10 -1.83
CA LEU A 49 -1.76 -3.12 -2.26
C LEU A 49 -1.67 -4.33 -1.35
N PHE A 50 -2.79 -4.68 -0.73
CA PHE A 50 -2.87 -5.74 0.25
C PHE A 50 -3.98 -6.72 -0.12
N GLN A 51 -3.66 -8.01 -0.08
CA GLN A 51 -4.62 -9.10 -0.31
C GLN A 51 -4.24 -10.30 0.57
N ASP A 52 -5.25 -10.94 1.16
CA ASP A 52 -5.11 -12.19 1.92
C ASP A 52 -3.98 -12.16 2.98
N GLY A 53 -3.89 -11.07 3.73
CA GLY A 53 -2.91 -10.94 4.80
C GLY A 53 -1.51 -10.52 4.35
N LYS A 54 -1.29 -10.30 3.05
CA LYS A 54 0.02 -10.05 2.45
C LYS A 54 0.05 -8.75 1.67
N ILE A 55 1.21 -8.10 1.71
CA ILE A 55 1.54 -6.98 0.83
C ILE A 55 1.88 -7.56 -0.54
N LEU A 56 1.10 -7.22 -1.56
CA LEU A 56 1.35 -7.66 -2.94
C LEU A 56 2.26 -6.69 -3.70
N LEU A 57 2.04 -5.39 -3.49
CA LEU A 57 2.79 -4.34 -4.18
C LEU A 57 2.80 -3.07 -3.35
N THR A 58 3.95 -2.39 -3.35
CA THR A 58 4.11 -1.04 -2.79
C THR A 58 4.79 -0.16 -3.81
N VAL A 59 4.26 1.03 -4.05
CA VAL A 59 4.85 1.99 -4.99
C VAL A 59 4.86 3.38 -4.39
N THR A 60 5.73 4.23 -4.94
CA THR A 60 5.81 5.66 -4.63
C THR A 60 5.63 6.52 -5.87
N GLY A 61 5.09 7.72 -5.68
CA GLY A 61 4.90 8.69 -6.76
C GLY A 61 3.73 8.35 -7.69
N ASN A 62 3.31 9.36 -8.46
CA ASN A 62 2.27 9.20 -9.48
C ASN A 62 2.72 8.26 -10.61
N GLY A 63 4.01 8.24 -10.95
CA GLY A 63 4.57 7.29 -11.92
C GLY A 63 4.44 5.85 -11.41
N GLY A 64 4.83 5.59 -10.16
CA GLY A 64 4.66 4.26 -9.55
C GLY A 64 3.19 3.81 -9.51
N TRP A 65 2.26 4.74 -9.25
CA TRP A 65 0.83 4.47 -9.35
C TRP A 65 0.43 4.02 -10.76
N LYS A 66 0.71 4.84 -11.77
CA LYS A 66 0.28 4.62 -13.15
C LYS A 66 0.92 3.39 -13.78
N ASP A 67 2.21 3.19 -13.54
CA ASP A 67 3.02 2.23 -14.31
C ASP A 67 3.06 0.84 -13.65
N ARG A 68 2.72 0.74 -12.37
CA ARG A 68 2.79 -0.53 -11.61
C ARG A 68 1.55 -0.84 -10.80
N MET A 69 1.04 0.11 -10.00
CA MET A 69 -0.11 -0.14 -9.13
C MET A 69 -1.39 -0.38 -9.94
N TRP A 70 -1.70 0.51 -10.88
CA TRP A 70 -2.90 0.41 -11.68
C TRP A 70 -2.97 -0.88 -12.52
N PRO A 71 -1.92 -1.28 -13.27
CA PRO A 71 -1.89 -2.56 -13.97
C PRO A 71 -2.10 -3.76 -13.04
N MET A 72 -1.46 -3.79 -11.87
CA MET A 72 -1.63 -4.88 -10.90
C MET A 72 -3.07 -4.98 -10.39
N ILE A 73 -3.74 -3.83 -10.16
CA ILE A 73 -5.16 -3.83 -9.77
C ILE A 73 -6.02 -4.43 -10.89
N GLN A 74 -5.79 -4.02 -12.14
CA GLN A 74 -6.53 -4.54 -13.30
C GLN A 74 -6.37 -6.06 -13.45
N ASP A 75 -5.15 -6.57 -13.23
CA ASP A 75 -4.86 -8.00 -13.25
C ASP A 75 -5.60 -8.75 -12.13
N LEU A 76 -5.59 -8.21 -10.90
CA LEU A 76 -6.26 -8.83 -9.75
C LEU A 76 -7.79 -8.81 -9.86
N THR A 77 -8.37 -7.78 -10.48
CA THR A 77 -9.82 -7.67 -10.65
C THR A 77 -10.34 -8.30 -11.94
N ALA A 78 -9.46 -8.93 -12.73
CA ALA A 78 -9.75 -9.40 -14.07
C ALA A 78 -10.43 -8.33 -14.96
N THR A 79 -10.23 -7.05 -14.63
CA THR A 79 -10.81 -5.93 -15.38
C THR A 79 -9.86 -5.61 -16.53
N LYS A 80 -10.05 -6.28 -17.66
CA LYS A 80 -9.49 -5.80 -18.93
C LYS A 80 -10.22 -4.52 -19.29
N ALA A 81 -9.47 -3.43 -19.41
CA ALA A 81 -9.97 -2.19 -19.99
C ALA A 81 -10.49 -2.43 -21.41
#